data_AF-A0A925YCQ6-F1
#
_entry.id   AF-A0A925YCQ6-F1
#
_cell.length_a   1.000
_cell.length_b   1.000
_cell.length_c   1.000
_cell.angle_alpha   90.00
_cell.angle_beta   90.00
_cell.angle_gamma   90.00
#
_symmetry.space_group_name_H-M   'P 1'
#
loop_
_entity.id
_entity.type
_entity.pdbx_description
1 polymer ?
#
loop_
_entity_poly.entity_id
_entity_poly.type
_entity_poly.pdbx_seq_one_letter_code
_entity_poly.pdbx_strand_id
1 'polypeptide(L)'
;RHRASADGRPSRAALRAGEGRRAGPRSVLVDVGSGRFVEGTPSQQARLDVARVWANWQIARVRSVDPRWRPQPGLSSTLEGEILQQQSVLRQGEAHLRSLRRRIGDNGGPPLELPPALPLRSAQEILTPGGRVLGYRFSGARPDIYTLSQSEFDAALRLLTNGRREILPPDSYPGVYYELPDRCVIGVRNSLRNGMTIDIIESGTRLPLYPKTKFRRR
;
A
#
# COMPACT_ATOMS: atom_id res chain seq x y z
N ARG A 1 -62.11 -35.06 31.65
CA ARG A 1 -61.38 -36.35 31.55
C ARG A 1 -60.74 -36.40 30.16
N HIS A 2 -59.40 -36.50 30.11
CA HIS A 2 -58.50 -37.05 29.08
C HIS A 2 -59.05 -37.23 27.64
N ARG A 3 -58.37 -36.83 26.55
CA ARG A 3 -56.97 -37.18 26.19
C ARG A 3 -56.47 -36.31 25.03
N ALA A 4 -55.17 -36.02 25.05
CA ALA A 4 -54.39 -35.35 24.02
C ALA A 4 -53.72 -36.35 23.07
N SER A 5 -53.38 -35.91 21.86
CA SER A 5 -52.32 -36.44 20.98
C SER A 5 -51.93 -35.29 20.04
N ALA A 6 -50.88 -34.52 20.34
CA ALA A 6 -49.46 -34.77 20.03
C ALA A 6 -49.09 -34.34 18.60
N ASP A 7 -48.83 -33.03 18.43
CA ASP A 7 -47.99 -32.51 17.35
C ASP A 7 -47.04 -31.46 17.93
N GLY A 8 -46.00 -31.95 18.59
CA GLY A 8 -44.98 -31.16 19.25
C GLY A 8 -43.77 -30.98 18.35
N ARG A 9 -43.73 -29.90 17.58
CA ARG A 9 -42.46 -29.35 17.08
C ARG A 9 -41.90 -28.44 18.19
N PRO A 10 -40.74 -28.73 18.78
CA PRO A 10 -40.17 -27.85 19.78
C PRO A 10 -39.65 -26.57 19.10
N SER A 11 -40.30 -25.44 19.41
CA SER A 11 -39.73 -24.11 19.24
C SER A 11 -38.45 -24.02 20.05
N ARG A 12 -37.30 -24.17 19.39
CA ARG A 12 -35.96 -23.96 19.96
C ARG A 12 -35.72 -22.46 20.17
N ALA A 13 -36.35 -21.89 21.19
CA ALA A 13 -35.67 -20.89 21.99
C ALA A 13 -34.85 -21.63 23.06
N ALA A 14 -33.63 -21.15 23.28
CA ALA A 14 -32.64 -21.61 24.26
C ALA A 14 -31.82 -22.87 23.91
N LEU A 15 -30.68 -22.66 23.24
CA LEU A 15 -29.34 -23.08 23.71
C LEU A 15 -28.29 -22.73 22.65
N ARG A 16 -27.68 -21.56 22.82
CA ARG A 16 -26.24 -21.29 22.63
C ARG A 16 -25.96 -19.84 23.02
N ALA A 17 -25.80 -19.64 24.33
CA ALA A 17 -24.80 -18.70 24.81
C ALA A 17 -23.44 -19.23 24.31
N GLY A 18 -22.69 -18.41 23.59
CA GLY A 18 -21.44 -18.83 22.98
C GLY A 18 -20.92 -17.83 21.95
N GLU A 19 -20.13 -16.89 22.47
CA GLU A 19 -19.07 -16.16 21.77
C GLU A 19 -19.48 -15.16 20.68
N GLY A 20 -19.33 -13.88 21.04
CA GLY A 20 -19.23 -12.79 20.11
C GLY A 20 -18.11 -13.04 19.11
N ARG A 21 -18.48 -13.46 17.90
CA ARG A 21 -17.63 -13.33 16.73
C ARG A 21 -17.42 -11.84 16.51
N ARG A 22 -16.27 -11.32 16.97
CA ARG A 22 -15.67 -10.09 16.47
C ARG A 22 -15.78 -10.15 14.95
N ALA A 23 -16.57 -9.27 14.36
CA ALA A 23 -16.68 -9.15 12.92
C ALA A 23 -15.30 -8.78 12.39
N GLY A 24 -14.52 -9.77 11.95
CA GLY A 24 -13.26 -9.55 11.28
C GLY A 24 -13.48 -8.67 10.03
N PRO A 25 -12.45 -7.95 9.57
CA PRO A 25 -12.56 -7.14 8.36
C PRO A 25 -13.09 -8.01 7.21
N ARG A 26 -14.15 -7.53 6.54
CA ARG A 26 -14.74 -8.22 5.38
C ARG A 26 -13.66 -8.48 4.34
N SER A 27 -13.58 -9.73 3.88
CA SER A 27 -12.65 -10.12 2.82
C SER A 27 -13.01 -9.43 1.50
N VAL A 28 -11.99 -9.25 0.66
CA VAL A 28 -12.09 -8.65 -0.67
C VAL A 28 -11.38 -9.55 -1.68
N LEU A 29 -11.87 -9.57 -2.91
CA LEU A 29 -11.18 -10.23 -4.02
C LEU A 29 -10.06 -9.31 -4.50
N VAL A 30 -8.83 -9.79 -4.42
CA VAL A 30 -7.61 -9.06 -4.78
C VAL A 30 -7.03 -9.68 -6.04
N ASP A 31 -6.81 -8.86 -7.06
CA ASP A 31 -6.02 -9.25 -8.23
C ASP A 31 -4.55 -9.39 -7.81
N VAL A 32 -4.02 -10.62 -7.82
CA VAL A 32 -2.60 -10.92 -7.55
C VAL A 32 -1.74 -10.90 -8.82
N GLY A 33 -2.33 -10.58 -9.97
CA GLY A 33 -1.65 -10.46 -11.25
C GLY A 33 -2.00 -11.62 -12.18
N SER A 34 -1.72 -11.45 -13.48
CA SER A 34 -1.99 -12.46 -14.52
C SER A 34 -3.46 -12.90 -14.59
N GLY A 35 -4.40 -12.01 -14.23
CA GLY A 35 -5.84 -12.27 -14.22
C GLY A 35 -6.33 -13.16 -13.08
N ARG A 36 -5.49 -13.41 -12.07
CA ARG A 36 -5.82 -14.27 -10.92
C ARG A 36 -6.33 -13.43 -9.76
N PHE A 37 -7.48 -13.83 -9.22
CA PHE A 37 -8.08 -13.22 -8.03
C PHE A 37 -7.97 -14.17 -6.84
N VAL A 38 -7.58 -13.65 -5.70
CA VAL A 38 -7.54 -14.38 -4.43
C VAL A 38 -8.27 -13.59 -3.36
N GLU A 39 -8.82 -14.30 -2.37
CA GLU A 39 -9.44 -13.66 -1.22
C GLU A 39 -8.35 -13.11 -0.27
N GLY A 40 -8.54 -11.88 0.19
CA GLY A 40 -7.63 -11.23 1.13
C GLY A 40 -8.34 -10.16 1.96
N THR A 41 -7.64 -9.60 2.93
CA THR A 41 -8.12 -8.45 3.70
C THR A 41 -7.82 -7.12 2.96
N PRO A 42 -8.54 -6.03 3.23
CA PRO A 42 -8.22 -4.72 2.68
C PRO A 42 -6.79 -4.25 2.99
N SER A 43 -6.27 -4.57 4.18
CA SER A 43 -4.89 -4.27 4.57
C SER A 43 -3.88 -5.05 3.72
N GLN A 44 -4.15 -6.34 3.48
CA GLN A 44 -3.35 -7.16 2.57
C GLN A 44 -3.33 -6.61 1.14
N GLN A 45 -4.48 -6.19 0.63
CA GLN A 45 -4.56 -5.52 -0.68
C GLN A 45 -3.69 -4.24 -0.70
N ALA A 46 -3.80 -3.39 0.33
CA ALA A 46 -3.02 -2.17 0.42
C ALA A 46 -1.51 -2.44 0.43
N ARG A 47 -1.04 -3.45 1.19
CA ARG A 47 0.37 -3.87 1.20
C ARG A 47 0.84 -4.34 -0.18
N LEU A 48 0.03 -5.14 -0.87
CA LEU A 48 0.35 -5.61 -2.22
C LEU A 48 0.46 -4.43 -3.20
N ASP A 49 -0.48 -3.49 -3.15
CA ASP A 49 -0.47 -2.31 -4.02
C ASP A 49 0.78 -1.44 -3.76
N VAL A 50 1.15 -1.23 -2.49
CA VAL A 50 2.42 -0.54 -2.13
C VAL A 50 3.63 -1.30 -2.68
N ALA A 51 3.69 -2.62 -2.48
CA ALA A 51 4.80 -3.44 -2.93
C ALA A 51 4.97 -3.43 -4.45
N ARG A 52 3.86 -3.44 -5.22
CA ARG A 52 3.86 -3.30 -6.68
C ARG A 52 4.41 -1.96 -7.15
N VAL A 53 3.97 -0.86 -6.52
CA VAL A 53 4.46 0.48 -6.83
C VAL A 53 5.98 0.56 -6.62
N TRP A 54 6.49 -0.07 -5.56
CA TRP A 54 7.91 -0.19 -5.30
C TRP A 54 8.65 -1.05 -6.32
N ALA A 55 8.14 -2.25 -6.63
CA ALA A 55 8.74 -3.16 -7.59
C ALA A 55 8.84 -2.53 -9.00
N ASN A 56 7.77 -1.87 -9.46
CA ASN A 56 7.75 -1.17 -10.75
C ASN A 56 8.80 -0.06 -10.81
N TRP A 57 8.94 0.73 -9.75
CA TRP A 57 9.99 1.75 -9.67
C TRP A 57 11.38 1.15 -9.68
N GLN A 58 11.63 0.07 -8.93
CA GLN A 58 12.94 -0.56 -8.92
C GLN A 58 13.29 -1.15 -10.29
N ILE A 59 12.32 -1.75 -10.99
CA ILE A 59 12.52 -2.22 -12.37
C ILE A 59 12.90 -1.05 -13.29
N ALA A 60 12.18 0.07 -13.20
CA ALA A 60 12.50 1.26 -13.99
C ALA A 60 13.89 1.81 -13.66
N ARG A 61 14.25 1.87 -12.37
CA ARG A 61 15.55 2.32 -11.89
C ARG A 61 16.70 1.44 -12.36
N VAL A 62 16.51 0.13 -12.38
CA VAL A 62 17.53 -0.79 -12.92
C VAL A 62 17.65 -0.61 -14.43
N ARG A 63 16.51 -0.50 -15.13
CA ARG A 63 16.47 -0.36 -16.59
C ARG A 63 17.01 0.95 -17.13
N SER A 64 17.08 2.02 -16.32
CA SER A 64 17.77 3.24 -16.73
C SER A 64 19.29 3.05 -16.85
N VAL A 65 19.83 1.96 -16.27
CA VAL A 65 21.26 1.59 -16.35
C VAL A 65 21.45 0.36 -17.25
N ASP A 66 20.62 -0.67 -17.07
CA ASP A 66 20.63 -1.90 -17.85
C ASP A 66 19.22 -2.18 -18.43
N PRO A 67 18.93 -1.70 -19.66
CA PRO A 67 17.60 -1.82 -20.27
C PRO A 67 17.10 -3.25 -20.46
N ARG A 68 18.01 -4.23 -20.54
CA ARG A 68 17.68 -5.64 -20.78
C ARG A 68 17.38 -6.40 -19.49
N TRP A 69 17.70 -5.83 -18.34
CA TRP A 69 17.44 -6.48 -17.06
C TRP A 69 15.95 -6.80 -16.85
N ARG A 70 15.72 -7.99 -16.29
CA ARG A 70 14.43 -8.52 -15.88
C ARG A 70 14.60 -9.19 -14.51
N PRO A 71 13.66 -8.97 -13.56
CA PRO A 71 13.67 -9.74 -12.32
C PRO A 71 13.37 -11.21 -12.61
N GLN A 72 13.85 -12.09 -11.76
CA GLN A 72 13.51 -13.50 -11.82
C GLN A 72 12.01 -13.68 -11.51
N PRO A 73 11.29 -14.46 -12.35
CA PRO A 73 9.91 -14.81 -12.06
C PRO A 73 9.85 -15.65 -10.79
N GLY A 74 8.81 -15.45 -10.00
CA GLY A 74 8.48 -16.28 -8.85
C GLY A 74 7.09 -16.87 -9.04
N LEU A 75 6.85 -18.03 -8.43
CA LEU A 75 5.55 -18.65 -8.39
C LEU A 75 4.94 -18.41 -7.02
N SER A 76 3.87 -17.62 -6.97
CA SER A 76 3.05 -17.38 -5.79
C SER A 76 1.63 -17.89 -6.07
N SER A 77 1.04 -18.57 -5.09
CA SER A 77 -0.37 -18.98 -5.13
C SER A 77 -1.26 -18.15 -4.21
N THR A 78 -0.65 -17.43 -3.26
CA THR A 78 -1.32 -16.68 -2.21
C THR A 78 -0.99 -15.19 -2.32
N LEU A 79 -1.84 -14.35 -1.71
CA LEU A 79 -1.61 -12.91 -1.63
C LEU A 79 -0.28 -12.58 -0.92
N GLU A 80 0.00 -13.23 0.21
CA GLU A 80 1.27 -13.04 0.93
C GLU A 80 2.47 -13.46 0.10
N GLY A 81 2.35 -14.57 -0.65
CA GLY A 81 3.37 -14.99 -1.60
C GLY A 81 3.63 -13.93 -2.66
N GLU A 82 2.59 -13.24 -3.12
CA GLU A 82 2.72 -12.15 -4.09
C GLU A 82 3.41 -10.92 -3.48
N ILE A 83 3.05 -10.53 -2.25
CA ILE A 83 3.76 -9.45 -1.53
C ILE A 83 5.25 -9.79 -1.41
N LEU A 84 5.58 -11.00 -0.97
CA LEU A 84 6.95 -11.48 -0.84
C LEU A 84 7.69 -11.50 -2.19
N GLN A 85 6.99 -11.84 -3.27
CA GLN A 85 7.54 -11.81 -4.61
C GLN A 85 7.87 -10.38 -5.05
N GLN A 86 6.99 -9.42 -4.84
CA GLN A 86 7.26 -8.00 -5.14
C GLN A 86 8.43 -7.45 -4.30
N GLN A 87 8.53 -7.86 -3.03
CA GLN A 87 9.70 -7.54 -2.19
C GLN A 87 10.98 -8.22 -2.67
N SER A 88 10.90 -9.41 -3.29
CA SER A 88 12.04 -10.07 -3.90
C SER A 88 12.59 -9.28 -5.08
N VAL A 89 11.72 -8.69 -5.90
CA VAL A 89 12.09 -7.82 -7.02
C VAL A 89 12.94 -6.64 -6.53
N LEU A 90 12.59 -6.05 -5.38
CA LEU A 90 13.38 -4.98 -4.77
C LEU A 90 14.81 -5.43 -4.44
N ARG A 91 14.94 -6.54 -3.72
CA ARG A 91 16.25 -7.11 -3.33
C ARG A 91 17.09 -7.47 -4.55
N GLN A 92 16.47 -8.08 -5.57
CA GLN A 92 17.15 -8.44 -6.82
C GLN A 92 17.66 -7.20 -7.55
N GLY A 93 16.84 -6.15 -7.66
CA GLY A 93 17.24 -4.91 -8.30
C GLY A 93 18.40 -4.21 -7.58
N GLU A 94 18.39 -4.17 -6.25
CA GLU A 94 19.50 -3.63 -5.47
C GLU A 94 20.77 -4.46 -5.61
N ALA A 95 20.65 -5.79 -5.61
CA ALA A 95 21.78 -6.68 -5.86
C ALA A 95 22.38 -6.47 -7.26
N HIS A 96 21.54 -6.29 -8.29
CA HIS A 96 21.99 -6.03 -9.66
C HIS A 96 22.69 -4.68 -9.79
N LEU A 97 22.13 -3.60 -9.21
CA LEU A 97 22.81 -2.30 -9.25
C LEU A 97 24.16 -2.33 -8.53
N ARG A 98 24.25 -3.04 -7.39
CA ARG A 98 25.53 -3.25 -6.70
C ARG A 98 26.53 -4.04 -7.55
N SER A 99 26.09 -5.03 -8.31
CA SER A 99 26.98 -5.81 -9.19
C SER A 99 27.46 -4.98 -10.38
N LEU A 100 26.58 -4.18 -11.01
CA LEU A 100 26.94 -3.26 -12.09
C LEU A 100 28.00 -2.25 -11.64
N ARG A 101 27.81 -1.65 -10.46
CA ARG A 101 28.79 -0.71 -9.88
C ARG A 101 30.15 -1.33 -9.62
N ARG A 102 30.22 -2.63 -9.30
CA ARG A 102 31.50 -3.34 -9.14
C ARG A 102 32.17 -3.63 -10.48
N ARG A 103 31.40 -3.99 -11.51
CA ARG A 103 31.96 -4.38 -12.82
C ARG A 103 32.39 -3.19 -13.68
N ILE A 104 31.80 -2.02 -13.47
CA ILE A 104 32.02 -0.82 -14.29
C ILE A 104 32.78 0.21 -13.43
N GLY A 105 34.09 0.30 -13.67
CA GLY A 105 35.01 1.18 -12.92
C GLY A 105 36.39 0.58 -12.67
N ASP A 106 36.55 -0.74 -12.80
CA ASP A 106 37.80 -1.46 -12.49
C ASP A 106 38.95 -1.19 -13.47
N ASN A 107 38.69 -0.51 -14.60
CA ASN A 107 39.69 -0.13 -15.61
C ASN A 107 40.26 1.30 -15.39
N GLY A 108 40.18 1.85 -14.17
CA GLY A 108 40.70 3.18 -13.85
C GLY A 108 39.82 4.35 -14.32
N GLY A 109 38.60 4.08 -14.77
CA GLY A 109 37.59 5.09 -15.08
C GLY A 109 36.78 5.51 -13.85
N PRO A 110 36.04 6.63 -13.91
CA PRO A 110 35.16 7.03 -12.82
C PRO A 110 34.13 5.91 -12.53
N PRO A 111 33.75 5.68 -11.26
CA PRO A 111 32.73 4.71 -10.91
C PRO A 111 31.43 4.97 -11.67
N LEU A 112 30.72 3.91 -12.05
CA LEU A 112 29.37 4.06 -12.59
C LEU A 112 28.48 4.84 -11.62
N GLU A 113 27.96 5.98 -12.08
CA GLU A 113 26.94 6.73 -11.37
C GLU A 113 25.61 5.95 -11.43
N LEU A 114 25.26 5.32 -10.32
CA LEU A 114 23.96 4.69 -10.16
C LEU A 114 22.90 5.76 -9.86
N PRO A 115 21.67 5.60 -10.37
CA PRO A 115 20.55 6.43 -9.93
C PRO A 115 20.43 6.40 -8.40
N PRO A 116 20.29 7.56 -7.74
CA PRO A 116 20.27 7.61 -6.28
C PRO A 116 19.10 6.80 -5.71
N ALA A 117 19.28 6.28 -4.50
CA ALA A 117 18.15 5.78 -3.72
C ALA A 117 17.21 6.95 -3.37
N LEU A 118 15.94 6.66 -3.12
CA LEU A 118 15.01 7.70 -2.70
C LEU A 118 15.43 8.26 -1.33
N PRO A 119 15.51 9.59 -1.17
CA PRO A 119 15.78 10.19 0.13
C PRO A 119 14.60 9.99 1.08
N LEU A 120 14.87 9.98 2.38
CA LEU A 120 13.82 10.13 3.39
C LEU A 120 13.39 11.60 3.42
N ARG A 121 12.09 11.86 3.21
CA ARG A 121 11.51 13.20 3.24
C ARG A 121 10.35 13.29 4.22
N SER A 122 10.07 14.50 4.72
CA SER A 122 8.91 14.79 5.56
C SER A 122 7.61 14.67 4.76
N ALA A 123 6.47 14.47 5.44
CA ALA A 123 5.16 14.50 4.78
C ALA A 123 4.94 15.86 4.12
N GLN A 124 5.39 16.94 4.77
CA GLN A 124 5.30 18.30 4.26
C GLN A 124 6.03 18.47 2.92
N GLU A 125 7.27 17.98 2.79
CA GLU A 125 8.02 18.09 1.53
C GLU A 125 7.40 17.29 0.39
N ILE A 126 6.73 16.17 0.71
CA ILE A 126 6.16 15.27 -0.29
C ILE A 126 4.77 15.75 -0.73
N LEU A 127 3.90 16.07 0.22
CA LEU A 127 2.49 16.38 -0.01
C LEU A 127 2.21 17.87 -0.14
N THR A 128 3.14 18.72 0.29
CA THR A 128 3.05 20.17 0.16
C THR A 128 4.34 20.81 -0.37
N PRO A 129 4.89 20.34 -1.51
CA PRO A 129 6.15 20.84 -2.04
C PRO A 129 6.09 22.36 -2.28
N GLY A 130 7.05 23.10 -1.74
CA GLY A 130 7.07 24.56 -1.82
C GLY A 130 5.86 25.25 -1.15
N GLY A 131 5.22 24.58 -0.18
CA GLY A 131 4.05 25.09 0.53
C GLY A 131 2.73 24.95 -0.24
N ARG A 132 2.73 24.30 -1.41
CA ARG A 132 1.52 24.06 -2.21
C ARG A 132 1.13 22.60 -2.13
N VAL A 133 -0.14 22.32 -1.87
CA VAL A 133 -0.64 20.93 -1.80
C VAL A 133 -0.45 20.24 -3.15
N LEU A 134 0.07 19.02 -3.10
CA LEU A 134 0.31 18.18 -4.26
C LEU A 134 -1.02 17.77 -4.91
N GLY A 135 -1.08 17.86 -6.24
CA GLY A 135 -2.26 17.53 -7.02
C GLY A 135 -3.25 18.67 -7.16
N TYR A 136 -4.47 18.32 -7.56
CA TYR A 136 -5.55 19.28 -7.78
C TYR A 136 -6.87 18.76 -7.24
N ARG A 137 -7.81 19.66 -6.95
CA ARG A 137 -9.16 19.28 -6.56
C ARG A 137 -10.03 19.10 -7.81
N PHE A 138 -10.49 17.88 -8.05
CA PHE A 138 -11.42 17.61 -9.15
C PHE A 138 -12.79 18.27 -8.89
N SER A 139 -13.49 18.70 -9.93
CA SER A 139 -14.81 19.33 -9.79
C SER A 139 -15.79 18.42 -9.04
N GLY A 140 -16.48 18.95 -8.04
CA GLY A 140 -17.41 18.18 -7.19
C GLY A 140 -16.73 17.32 -6.10
N ALA A 141 -15.39 17.28 -6.01
CA ALA A 141 -14.72 16.69 -4.88
C ALA A 141 -14.85 17.57 -3.62
N ARG A 142 -14.87 16.93 -2.44
CA ARG A 142 -14.87 17.67 -1.17
C ARG A 142 -13.59 18.50 -1.01
N PRO A 143 -13.60 19.57 -0.20
CA PRO A 143 -12.44 20.47 -0.05
C PRO A 143 -11.15 19.77 0.42
N ASP A 144 -11.28 18.64 1.10
CA ASP A 144 -10.20 17.83 1.68
C ASP A 144 -9.73 16.68 0.76
N ILE A 145 -10.22 16.60 -0.48
CA ILE A 145 -9.87 15.52 -1.43
C ILE A 145 -9.09 16.08 -2.61
N TYR A 146 -7.83 15.70 -2.69
CA TYR A 146 -6.92 15.99 -3.78
C TYR A 146 -6.81 14.79 -4.71
N THR A 147 -6.74 15.07 -6.00
CA THR A 147 -6.59 14.09 -7.07
C THR A 147 -5.19 14.24 -7.64
N LEU A 148 -4.50 13.11 -7.76
CA LEU A 148 -3.17 12.98 -8.33
C LEU A 148 -3.26 12.18 -9.62
N SER A 149 -2.44 12.51 -10.62
CA SER A 149 -2.21 11.58 -11.72
C SER A 149 -1.60 10.28 -11.20
N GLN A 150 -1.67 9.21 -11.98
CA GLN A 150 -1.09 7.92 -11.59
C GLN A 150 0.41 8.03 -11.24
N SER A 151 1.19 8.76 -12.05
CA SER A 151 2.63 8.94 -11.81
C SER A 151 2.93 9.76 -10.56
N GLU A 152 2.18 10.84 -10.32
CA GLU A 152 2.32 11.66 -9.10
C GLU A 152 1.94 10.87 -7.85
N PHE A 153 0.83 10.12 -7.92
CA PHE A 153 0.38 9.28 -6.81
C PHE A 153 1.41 8.22 -6.47
N ASP A 154 1.89 7.47 -7.47
CA ASP A 154 2.88 6.42 -7.27
C ASP A 154 4.21 7.00 -6.76
N ALA A 155 4.61 8.20 -7.21
CA ALA A 155 5.80 8.89 -6.69
C ALA A 155 5.64 9.32 -5.23
N ALA A 156 4.51 9.94 -4.88
CA ALA A 156 4.21 10.34 -3.52
C ALA A 156 4.16 9.12 -2.60
N LEU A 157 3.45 8.06 -3.00
CA LEU A 157 3.33 6.83 -2.22
C LEU A 157 4.70 6.20 -1.92
N ARG A 158 5.61 6.12 -2.91
CA ARG A 158 6.97 5.62 -2.67
C ARG A 158 7.70 6.48 -1.66
N LEU A 159 7.73 7.80 -1.85
CA LEU A 159 8.43 8.70 -0.92
C LEU A 159 7.88 8.61 0.52
N LEU A 160 6.56 8.49 0.64
CA LEU A 160 5.88 8.40 1.92
C LEU A 160 6.10 7.06 2.64
N THR A 161 6.34 5.97 1.90
CA THR A 161 6.53 4.61 2.45
C THR A 161 7.99 4.18 2.51
N ASN A 162 8.91 4.97 1.93
CA ASN A 162 10.33 4.67 1.84
C ASN A 162 10.99 4.52 3.23
N GLY A 163 11.48 3.31 3.52
CA GLY A 163 12.12 2.99 4.79
C GLY A 163 11.25 3.27 6.02
N ARG A 164 9.92 3.37 5.85
CA ARG A 164 8.99 3.67 6.94
C ARG A 164 8.55 2.39 7.63
N ARG A 165 8.36 2.50 8.94
CA ARG A 165 7.75 1.46 9.73
C ARG A 165 6.25 1.45 9.47
N GLU A 166 5.73 0.31 9.06
CA GLU A 166 4.31 0.04 9.10
C GLU A 166 3.87 -0.09 10.56
N ILE A 167 2.81 0.63 10.95
CA ILE A 167 2.22 0.55 12.29
C ILE A 167 0.82 -0.06 12.19
N LEU A 168 0.36 -0.67 13.28
CA LEU A 168 -0.94 -1.33 13.32
C LEU A 168 -2.06 -0.27 13.33
N PRO A 169 -2.91 -0.20 12.28
CA PRO A 169 -4.07 0.66 12.31
C PRO A 169 -5.16 0.10 13.26
N PRO A 170 -6.12 0.91 13.71
CA PRO A 170 -7.30 0.39 14.40
C PRO A 170 -8.09 -0.55 13.47
N ASP A 171 -8.76 -1.57 14.02
CA ASP A 171 -9.52 -2.59 13.27
C ASP A 171 -10.54 -2.01 12.27
N SER A 172 -11.01 -0.78 12.53
CA SER A 172 -11.96 -0.06 11.67
C SER A 172 -11.36 0.48 10.36
N TYR A 173 -10.02 0.59 10.26
CA TYR A 173 -9.36 1.16 9.09
C TYR A 173 -9.00 0.07 8.08
N PRO A 174 -9.57 0.09 6.85
CA PRO A 174 -9.39 -0.98 5.87
C PRO A 174 -8.10 -0.79 5.05
N GLY A 175 -6.95 -0.72 5.72
CA GLY A 175 -5.66 -0.43 5.08
C GLY A 175 -4.47 -0.63 6.00
N VAL A 176 -3.38 0.09 5.74
CA VAL A 176 -2.14 0.08 6.55
C VAL A 176 -1.74 1.50 6.91
N TYR A 177 -1.07 1.67 8.06
CA TYR A 177 -0.55 2.97 8.50
C TYR A 177 0.96 3.02 8.41
N TYR A 178 1.50 4.20 8.12
CA TYR A 178 2.92 4.50 8.15
C TYR A 178 3.17 5.75 8.98
N GLU A 179 4.16 5.68 9.88
CA GLU A 179 4.65 6.85 10.62
C GLU A 179 5.84 7.48 9.86
N LEU A 180 5.80 8.80 9.70
CA LEU A 180 6.82 9.59 9.04
C LEU A 180 7.72 10.34 10.06
N PRO A 181 8.92 10.81 9.67
CA PRO A 181 9.88 11.43 10.57
C PRO A 181 9.38 12.70 11.26
N ASP A 182 8.44 13.40 10.63
CA ASP A 182 7.78 14.59 11.15
C ASP A 182 6.55 14.27 12.02
N ARG A 183 6.45 13.01 12.48
CA ARG A 183 5.33 12.45 13.27
C ARG A 183 3.99 12.49 12.54
N CYS A 184 3.97 12.72 11.23
CA CYS A 184 2.78 12.53 10.44
C CYS A 184 2.47 11.03 10.35
N VAL A 185 1.20 10.67 10.58
CA VAL A 185 0.72 9.32 10.31
C VAL A 185 -0.16 9.37 9.08
N ILE A 186 0.18 8.56 8.09
CA ILE A 186 -0.64 8.36 6.92
C ILE A 186 -1.26 6.98 6.93
N GLY A 187 -2.43 6.86 6.31
CA GLY A 187 -3.05 5.60 5.98
C GLY A 187 -3.03 5.38 4.48
N VAL A 188 -2.76 4.15 4.06
CA VAL A 188 -2.86 3.72 2.67
C VAL A 188 -3.93 2.63 2.60
N ARG A 189 -4.91 2.82 1.73
CA ARG A 189 -5.98 1.86 1.52
C ARG A 189 -6.49 1.87 0.09
N ASN A 190 -7.26 0.84 -0.25
CA ASN A 190 -8.02 0.81 -1.49
C ASN A 190 -9.47 1.25 -1.22
N SER A 191 -9.90 2.35 -1.84
CA SER A 191 -11.26 2.88 -1.76
C SER A 191 -12.10 2.28 -2.88
N LEU A 192 -13.25 1.69 -2.55
CA LEU A 192 -14.20 1.13 -3.52
C LEU A 192 -14.58 2.11 -4.66
N ARG A 193 -14.57 3.42 -4.38
CA ARG A 193 -14.98 4.47 -5.35
C ARG A 193 -13.82 5.17 -6.04
N ASN A 194 -12.62 5.16 -5.44
CA ASN A 194 -11.51 6.00 -5.87
C ASN A 194 -10.21 5.21 -6.10
N GLY A 195 -10.22 3.89 -5.92
CA GLY A 195 -9.02 3.07 -5.92
C GLY A 195 -8.08 3.44 -4.78
N MET A 196 -6.78 3.26 -5.01
CA MET A 196 -5.74 3.52 -4.02
C MET A 196 -5.79 4.97 -3.53
N THR A 197 -5.78 5.14 -2.21
CA THR A 197 -5.93 6.43 -1.53
C THR A 197 -4.91 6.53 -0.39
N ILE A 198 -4.31 7.71 -0.24
CA ILE A 198 -3.52 8.11 0.92
C ILE A 198 -4.39 9.01 1.79
N ASP A 199 -4.63 8.63 3.04
CA ASP A 199 -5.33 9.44 4.04
C ASP A 199 -4.31 10.06 5.01
N ILE A 200 -4.45 11.34 5.34
CA ILE A 200 -3.79 11.92 6.51
C ILE A 200 -4.57 11.50 7.75
N ILE A 201 -3.95 10.70 8.61
CA ILE A 201 -4.55 10.22 9.86
C ILE A 201 -4.25 11.21 10.97
N GLU A 202 -2.97 11.51 11.14
CA GLU A 202 -2.47 12.50 12.08
C GLU A 202 -1.58 13.48 11.33
N SER A 203 -1.86 14.76 11.51
CA SER A 203 -1.04 15.80 10.90
C SER A 203 0.19 16.02 11.78
N GLY A 204 1.37 15.83 11.19
CA GLY A 204 2.63 16.14 11.85
C GLY A 204 2.75 17.64 12.13
N THR A 205 3.76 18.03 12.92
CA THR A 205 3.86 19.38 13.52
C THR A 205 3.93 20.53 12.50
N ARG A 206 4.26 20.24 11.24
CA ARG A 206 4.48 21.25 10.18
C ARG A 206 3.70 21.01 8.89
N LEU A 207 2.81 20.02 8.87
CA LEU A 207 2.02 19.71 7.69
C LEU A 207 0.75 20.59 7.68
N PRO A 208 0.56 21.50 6.71
CA PRO A 208 -0.62 22.37 6.67
C PRO A 208 -1.85 21.64 6.09
N LEU A 209 -1.99 20.35 6.40
CA LEU A 209 -3.12 19.52 6.01
C LEU A 209 -3.87 19.09 7.26
N TYR A 210 -5.20 19.15 7.20
CA TYR A 210 -6.03 18.68 8.30
C TYR A 210 -6.06 17.15 8.31
N PRO A 211 -6.15 16.51 9.50
CA PRO A 211 -6.56 15.13 9.61
C PRO A 211 -7.80 14.87 8.74
N LYS A 212 -7.86 13.71 8.09
CA LYS A 212 -8.86 13.27 7.09
C LYS A 212 -8.62 13.73 5.65
N THR A 213 -7.68 14.65 5.37
CA THR A 213 -7.26 15.00 4.00
C THR A 213 -6.90 13.74 3.22
N LYS A 214 -7.31 13.68 1.94
CA LYS A 214 -7.15 12.51 1.09
C LYS A 214 -6.45 12.88 -0.21
N PHE A 215 -5.56 12.00 -0.64
CA PHE A 215 -5.01 12.01 -1.98
C PHE A 215 -5.49 10.73 -2.65
N ARG A 216 -6.16 10.85 -3.79
CA ARG A 216 -6.62 9.69 -4.58
C ARG A 216 -5.91 9.66 -5.92
N ARG A 217 -5.71 8.46 -6.44
CA ARG A 217 -5.21 8.24 -7.79
C ARG A 217 -6.33 8.48 -8.81
N ARG A 218 -6.02 9.17 -9.90
CA ARG A 218 -6.89 9.29 -11.08
C ARG A 218 -6.77 8.06 -11.98
#